data_AF-A0A537PGA5-F1
#
_entry.id   AF-A0A537PGA5-F1
#
_cell.length_a   1.000
_cell.length_b   1.000
_cell.length_c   1.000
_cell.angle_alpha   90.00
_cell.angle_beta   90.00
_cell.angle_gamma   90.00
#
_symmetry.space_group_name_H-M   'P 1'
#
loop_
_entity.id
_entity.type
_entity.pdbx_description
1 polymer ?
#
loop_
_entity_poly.entity_id
_entity_poly.type
_entity_poly.pdbx_seq_one_letter_code
_entity_poly.pdbx_strand_id
1 'polypeptide(L)' 'MATLDDIVSAAAKVFRTKGYHAATVRDIAEEVGILKGSLYHHFASKEELLYLVVK' A
#
# COMPACT_ATOMS: atom_id res chain seq x y z
N MET A 1 -11.71 -10.28 -0.76
CA MET A 1 -10.61 -9.98 0.19
C MET A 1 -9.43 -9.54 -0.67
N ALA A 2 -8.89 -8.35 -0.45
CA ALA A 2 -7.76 -7.86 -1.24
C ALA A 2 -6.56 -8.79 -1.02
N THR A 3 -5.87 -9.15 -2.11
CA THR A 3 -4.65 -9.94 -2.06
C THR A 3 -3.43 -9.04 -1.82
N LEU A 4 -2.29 -9.65 -1.50
CA LEU A 4 -1.04 -8.89 -1.41
C LEU A 4 -0.72 -8.19 -2.73
N ASP A 5 -0.98 -8.83 -3.87
CA ASP A 5 -0.71 -8.27 -5.20
C ASP A 5 -1.58 -7.05 -5.51
N ASP A 6 -2.84 -7.07 -5.08
CA ASP A 6 -3.75 -5.91 -5.18
C ASP A 6 -3.20 -4.72 -4.37
N ILE A 7 -2.72 -5.00 -3.16
CA ILE A 7 -2.15 -4.01 -2.24
C ILE A 7 -0.85 -3.42 -2.82
N VAL A 8 0.03 -4.25 -3.37
CA VAL A 8 1.29 -3.80 -4.01
C VAL A 8 0.99 -2.93 -5.22
N SER A 9 0.00 -3.31 -6.04
CA SER A 9 -0.42 -2.52 -7.20
C SER A 9 -0.99 -1.14 -6.81
N ALA A 10 -1.84 -1.12 -5.78
CA ALA A 10 -2.37 0.12 -5.20
C ALA A 10 -1.26 1.00 -4.63
N ALA A 11 -0.35 0.41 -3.86
CA ALA A 11 0.80 1.11 -3.27
C ALA A 11 1.68 1.74 -4.35
N ALA A 12 1.98 1.01 -5.42
CA ALA A 12 2.75 1.53 -6.55
C ALA A 12 2.08 2.75 -7.18
N LYS A 13 0.75 2.72 -7.35
CA LYS A 13 -0.01 3.86 -7.89
C LYS A 13 0.04 5.07 -6.93
N VAL A 14 -0.18 4.85 -5.65
CA VAL A 14 -0.14 5.91 -4.63
C VAL A 14 1.26 6.53 -4.54
N PHE A 15 2.31 5.72 -4.50
CA PHE A 15 3.70 6.19 -4.45
C PHE A 15 4.08 6.98 -5.70
N ARG A 16 3.67 6.54 -6.90
CA ARG A 16 3.90 7.30 -8.15
C ARG A 16 3.16 8.64 -8.15
N THR A 17 1.96 8.70 -7.58
CA THR A 17 1.11 9.90 -7.62
C THR A 17 1.52 10.93 -6.58
N LYS A 18 1.82 10.50 -5.35
CA LYS A 18 2.07 11.39 -4.21
C LYS A 18 3.56 11.50 -3.85
N GLY A 19 4.41 10.61 -4.35
CA GLY A 19 5.76 10.39 -3.82
C GLY A 19 5.72 9.57 -2.51
N TYR A 20 6.79 8.83 -2.24
CA TYR A 20 6.86 7.92 -1.10
C TYR A 20 6.65 8.61 0.26
N HIS A 21 7.26 9.78 0.45
CA HIS A 21 7.19 10.50 1.73
C HIS A 21 5.78 11.03 2.04
N ALA A 22 5.07 11.55 1.04
CA ALA A 22 3.72 12.09 1.23
C ALA A 22 2.64 11.00 1.24
N ALA A 23 2.89 9.84 0.64
CA ALA A 23 1.98 8.70 0.69
C ALA A 23 1.81 8.14 2.11
N THR A 24 0.59 7.75 2.45
CA THR A 24 0.25 7.11 3.72
C THR A 24 -0.37 5.74 3.51
N VAL A 25 -0.33 4.88 4.53
CA VAL A 25 -1.01 3.57 4.50
C VAL A 25 -2.53 3.73 4.32
N ARG A 26 -3.09 4.87 4.76
CA ARG A 26 -4.51 5.18 4.55
C ARG A 26 -4.83 5.42 3.07
N ASP A 27 -3.98 6.15 2.35
CA ASP A 27 -4.17 6.37 0.91
C ASP A 27 -4.21 5.05 0.13
N ILE A 28 -3.38 4.09 0.54
CA ILE A 28 -3.32 2.76 -0.07
C ILE A 28 -4.57 1.95 0.26
N ALA A 29 -5.07 2.06 1.50
CA ALA A 29 -6.30 1.42 1.93
C ALA A 29 -7.51 1.93 1.13
N GLU A 30 -7.57 3.25 0.92
CA GLU A 30 -8.59 3.91 0.12
C GLU A 30 -8.49 3.49 -1.36
N GLU A 31 -7.28 3.39 -1.92
CA GLU A 31 -7.06 2.95 -3.30
C GLU A 31 -7.48 1.48 -3.54
N VAL A 32 -7.20 0.57 -2.61
CA VAL A 32 -7.59 -0.86 -2.74
C VAL A 32 -9.00 -1.14 -2.20
N GLY A 33 -9.67 -0.14 -1.62
CA GLY A 33 -11.04 -0.23 -1.14
C GLY A 33 -11.23 -1.08 0.12
N ILE A 34 -10.23 -1.11 1.02
CA ILE A 34 -10.32 -1.86 2.29
C ILE A 34 -10.01 -0.97 3.50
N LEU A 35 -10.32 -1.48 4.70
CA LEU A 35 -9.97 -0.79 5.93
C LEU A 35 -8.46 -0.82 6.16
N LYS A 36 -7.90 0.30 6.64
CA LYS A 36 -6.49 0.42 7.01
C LYS A 36 -6.03 -0.70 7.96
N GLY A 37 -6.88 -1.09 8.92
CA GLY A 37 -6.59 -2.18 9.85
C GLY A 37 -6.34 -3.51 9.15
N SER A 38 -7.07 -3.79 8.07
CA SER A 38 -6.94 -5.03 7.30
C SER A 38 -5.62 -5.12 6.54
N LEU A 39 -5.04 -3.98 6.13
CA LEU A 39 -3.74 -3.96 5.45
C LEU A 39 -2.59 -4.48 6.31
N TYR A 40 -2.62 -4.23 7.62
CA TYR A 40 -1.55 -4.64 8.53
C TYR A 40 -1.45 -6.17 8.71
N HIS A 41 -2.41 -6.95 8.20
CA HIS A 41 -2.28 -8.41 8.12
C HIS A 41 -1.39 -8.86 6.95
N HIS A 42 -1.12 -7.97 5.98
CA HIS A 42 -0.35 -8.28 4.77
C HIS A 42 1.09 -7.76 4.81
N PHE A 43 1.35 -6.67 5.56
CA PHE A 43 2.68 -6.07 5.72
C PHE A 43 2.76 -5.31 7.05
N ALA A 44 3.97 -5.19 7.60
CA ALA A 44 4.24 -4.54 8.88
C ALA A 44 4.50 -3.03 8.76
N SER A 45 4.98 -2.53 7.62
CA SER A 45 5.33 -1.11 7.45
C SER A 45 5.17 -0.56 6.03
N LYS A 46 5.19 0.77 5.91
CA LYS A 46 5.16 1.45 4.60
C LYS A 46 6.46 1.19 3.83
N GLU A 47 7.57 1.04 4.55
CA GLU A 47 8.89 0.69 4.03
C GLU A 47 8.92 -0.72 3.43
N GLU A 48 8.32 -1.70 4.12
CA GLU A 48 8.20 -3.06 3.59
C GLU A 48 7.36 -3.07 2.31
N LEU A 49 6.28 -2.31 2.30
CA LEU A 49 5.44 -2.19 1.11
C LEU A 49 6.16 -1.50 -0.05
N LEU A 50 7.02 -0.50 0.21
CA LEU A 50 7.89 0.06 -0.81
C LEU A 50 8.86 -1.00 -1.35
N TYR A 51 9.47 -1.80 -0.48
CA TYR A 51 10.36 -2.88 -0.90
C TYR A 51 9.65 -3.88 -1.83
N LEU A 52 8.41 -4.25 -1.52
CA LEU A 52 7.59 -5.14 -2.37
C LEU A 52 7.22 -4.51 -3.72
N VAL A 53 7.05 -3.18 -3.78
CA VAL A 53 6.74 -2.45 -5.02
C VAL A 53 7.94 -2.35 -5.96
N VAL A 54 9.16 -2.25 -5.42
CA VAL A 54 10.40 -2.07 -6.20
C VAL A 54 11.12 -3.39 -6.51
N LYS A 55 10.66 -4.50 -5.94
CA LYS A 55 11.14 -5.85 -6.21
C LYS A 55 10.61 -6.35 -7.55
#